data_AF-A0AAW8DA28-F1
#
_entry.id   AF-A0AAW8DA28-F1
#
_cell.length_a   1.000
_cell.length_b   1.000
_cell.length_c   1.000
_cell.angle_alpha   90.00
_cell.angle_beta   90.00
_cell.angle_gamma   90.00
#
_symmetry.space_group_name_H-M   'P 1'
#
loop_
_entity.id
_entity.type
_entity.pdbx_description
1 polymer ?
#
loop_
_entity_poly.entity_id
_entity_poly.type
_entity_poly.pdbx_seq_one_letter_code
_entity_poly.pdbx_strand_id
1 'polypeptide(L)'
;MQDLTEDEFDVRFTVIPDGRGEYVRATADDIDADSKHLWTVVDPDGYNNVLYAISGLHSVNRVGFLLTAEAWSRATTAIWFESHKHDEKDEP
;
A
#
# COMPACT_ATOMS: atom_id res chain seq x y z
N MET A 1 13.25 -4.41 -7.55
CA MET A 1 12.08 -3.76 -6.95
C MET A 1 11.69 -2.62 -7.87
N GLN A 2 10.40 -2.45 -8.18
CA GLN A 2 9.89 -1.29 -8.92
C GLN A 2 9.25 -0.33 -7.93
N ASP A 3 9.48 0.97 -8.07
CA ASP A 3 8.80 2.01 -7.31
C ASP A 3 7.71 2.67 -8.16
N LEU A 4 6.57 3.02 -7.55
CA LEU A 4 5.41 3.67 -8.15
C LEU A 4 4.92 4.82 -7.26
N THR A 5 4.38 5.88 -7.86
CA THR A 5 3.56 6.87 -7.13
C THR A 5 2.13 6.36 -6.92
N GLU A 6 1.33 7.08 -6.12
CA GLU A 6 -0.09 6.79 -5.88
C GLU A 6 -0.88 6.79 -7.19
N ASP A 7 -0.75 7.85 -7.99
CA ASP A 7 -1.43 7.94 -9.30
C ASP A 7 -1.04 6.80 -10.25
N GLU A 8 0.24 6.42 -10.29
CA GLU A 8 0.70 5.32 -11.13
C GLU A 8 0.18 3.96 -10.65
N PHE A 9 0.03 3.82 -9.33
CA PHE A 9 -0.57 2.65 -8.72
C PHE A 9 -2.05 2.56 -9.09
N ASP A 10 -2.82 3.62 -8.90
CA ASP A 10 -4.27 3.65 -9.13
C ASP A 10 -4.65 3.51 -10.62
N VAL A 11 -3.80 3.98 -11.53
CA VAL A 11 -3.96 3.75 -12.98
C VAL A 11 -3.76 2.27 -13.33
N ARG A 12 -2.89 1.57 -12.60
CA ARG A 12 -2.45 0.22 -12.96
C ARG A 12 -3.16 -0.88 -12.18
N PHE A 13 -3.62 -0.57 -10.97
CA PHE A 13 -4.16 -1.51 -10.02
C PHE A 13 -5.47 -0.97 -9.47
N THR A 14 -6.54 -1.73 -9.67
CA THR A 14 -7.86 -1.44 -9.13
C THR A 14 -7.97 -2.10 -7.76
N VAL A 15 -8.09 -1.30 -6.70
CA VAL A 15 -8.37 -1.80 -5.35
C VAL A 15 -9.76 -2.42 -5.31
N ILE A 16 -9.88 -3.65 -4.82
CA ILE A 16 -11.18 -4.31 -4.69
C ILE A 16 -11.86 -3.82 -3.38
N PRO A 17 -12.97 -3.06 -3.45
CA PRO A 17 -13.73 -2.69 -2.26
C PRO A 17 -14.30 -3.95 -1.59
N ASP A 18 -14.31 -3.98 -0.26
CA ASP A 18 -14.78 -5.13 0.54
C ASP A 18 -14.00 -6.45 0.31
N GLY A 19 -12.82 -6.40 -0.30
CA GLY A 19 -11.94 -7.55 -0.50
C GLY A 19 -11.31 -8.05 0.81
N ARG A 20 -12.12 -8.48 1.80
CA ARG A 20 -11.76 -9.11 3.09
C ARG A 20 -10.42 -8.68 3.72
N GLY A 21 -9.99 -7.44 3.52
CA GLY A 21 -8.88 -6.82 4.21
C GLY A 21 -9.39 -6.18 5.49
N GLU A 22 -10.13 -6.94 6.32
CA GLU A 22 -10.56 -6.42 7.61
C GLU A 22 -9.32 -6.18 8.49
N TYR A 23 -9.23 -4.94 8.98
CA TYR A 23 -8.16 -4.46 9.83
C TYR A 23 -8.12 -5.20 11.17
N VAL A 24 -6.90 -5.27 11.72
CA VAL A 24 -6.55 -5.71 13.09
C VAL A 24 -6.58 -7.23 13.32
N ARG A 25 -5.56 -7.92 12.81
CA ARG A 25 -5.20 -9.31 13.16
C ARG A 25 -6.18 -10.38 12.68
N ALA A 26 -6.56 -10.37 11.41
CA ALA A 26 -6.83 -11.66 10.75
C ALA A 26 -5.54 -12.50 10.86
N THR A 27 -5.62 -13.67 11.48
CA THR A 27 -4.53 -14.64 11.46
C THR A 27 -4.13 -14.86 10.01
N ALA A 28 -2.83 -14.82 9.72
CA ALA A 28 -2.32 -14.97 8.36
C ALA A 28 -2.73 -16.29 7.68
N ASP A 29 -3.37 -17.22 8.42
CA ASP A 29 -3.97 -18.46 7.92
C ASP A 29 -4.98 -18.29 6.77
N ASP A 30 -5.74 -17.19 6.72
CA ASP A 30 -6.71 -16.95 5.62
C ASP A 30 -6.13 -16.17 4.44
N ILE A 31 -4.87 -15.73 4.53
CA ILE A 31 -4.20 -14.96 3.49
C ILE A 31 -3.27 -15.87 2.70
N ASP A 32 -3.57 -16.05 1.41
CA ASP A 32 -2.67 -16.72 0.49
C ASP A 32 -1.39 -15.88 0.32
N ALA A 33 -0.29 -16.33 0.93
CA ALA A 33 0.99 -15.63 0.96
C ALA A 33 1.67 -15.54 -0.41
N ASP A 34 1.31 -16.42 -1.34
CA ASP A 34 1.84 -16.47 -2.70
C ASP A 34 0.96 -15.68 -3.69
N SER A 35 -0.14 -15.09 -3.21
CA SER A 35 -1.05 -14.29 -4.03
C SER A 35 -0.35 -13.06 -4.59
N LYS A 36 -0.30 -13.00 -5.92
CA LYS A 36 0.20 -11.82 -6.65
C LYS A 36 -0.80 -10.66 -6.70
N HIS A 37 -1.92 -10.78 -6.00
CA HIS A 37 -2.91 -9.72 -5.83
C HIS A 37 -2.82 -9.06 -4.46
N LEU A 38 -2.01 -9.64 -3.56
CA LEU A 38 -1.83 -9.17 -2.21
C LEU A 38 -0.74 -8.09 -2.15
N TRP A 39 -1.03 -7.06 -1.37
CA TRP A 39 -0.10 -6.02 -1.01
C TRP A 39 -0.17 -5.77 0.49
N THR A 40 0.99 -5.55 1.10
CA THR A 40 1.11 -5.14 2.50
C THR A 40 1.22 -3.62 2.58
N VAL A 41 0.36 -3.00 3.36
CA VAL A 41 0.43 -1.57 3.66
C VAL A 41 1.30 -1.37 4.89
N VAL A 42 2.33 -0.55 4.74
CA VAL A 42 3.34 -0.25 5.75
C VAL A 42 3.25 1.22 6.12
N ASP A 43 3.22 1.47 7.43
CA ASP A 43 3.42 2.78 8.01
C ASP A 43 4.80 2.78 8.70
N PRO A 44 5.82 3.41 8.11
CA PRO A 44 7.10 3.60 8.74
C PRO A 44 6.97 4.73 9.76
N ASP A 45 6.53 4.33 10.94
CA ASP A 45 6.41 5.13 12.15
C ASP A 45 7.52 6.21 12.24
N GLY A 46 7.14 7.48 12.09
CA GLY A 46 8.00 8.63 12.40
C GLY A 46 8.78 9.32 11.27
N TYR A 47 8.70 8.89 10.00
CA TYR A 47 9.31 9.64 8.89
C TYR A 47 8.29 10.03 7.82
N ASN A 48 7.99 11.33 7.74
CA ASN A 48 7.25 12.01 6.67
C ASN A 48 5.75 11.64 6.49
N ASN A 49 5.12 10.89 7.41
CA ASN A 49 3.73 10.44 7.27
C ASN A 49 3.48 9.75 5.91
N VAL A 50 4.46 8.97 5.44
CA VAL A 50 4.38 8.33 4.13
C VAL A 50 3.93 6.89 4.27
N LEU A 51 2.76 6.58 3.70
CA LEU A 51 2.26 5.20 3.61
C LEU A 51 2.79 4.54 2.35
N TYR A 52 3.19 3.27 2.48
CA TYR A 52 3.69 2.46 1.38
C TYR A 52 2.83 1.20 1.20
N ALA A 53 2.52 0.84 -0.03
CA ALA A 53 1.99 -0.47 -0.39
C ALA A 53 3.11 -1.31 -1.03
N ILE A 54 3.43 -2.46 -0.44
CA ILE A 54 4.50 -3.36 -0.90
C ILE A 54 3.87 -4.65 -1.39
N SER A 55 4.21 -5.08 -2.61
CA SER A 55 3.73 -6.34 -3.19
C SER A 55 4.09 -7.53 -2.30
N GLY A 56 3.12 -8.41 -2.03
CA GLY A 56 3.27 -9.63 -1.24
C GLY A 56 2.99 -9.45 0.24
N LEU A 57 3.13 -10.55 0.99
CA LEU A 57 2.92 -10.62 2.44
C LEU A 57 4.19 -10.24 3.21
N HIS A 58 4.15 -9.11 3.92
CA HIS A 58 5.23 -8.66 4.80
C HIS A 58 4.75 -8.61 6.25
N SER A 59 5.65 -8.91 7.19
CA SER A 59 5.30 -9.01 8.64
C SER A 59 5.79 -7.83 9.48
N VAL A 60 6.51 -6.88 8.91
CA VAL A 60 7.20 -5.82 9.66
C VAL A 60 6.49 -4.47 9.44
N ASN A 61 6.21 -3.74 10.52
CA ASN A 61 5.59 -2.40 10.54
C ASN A 61 4.36 -2.23 9.61
N ARG A 62 3.56 -3.30 9.48
CA ARG A 62 2.36 -3.28 8.64
C ARG A 62 1.18 -2.67 9.40
N VAL A 63 0.43 -1.83 8.71
CA VAL A 63 -0.86 -1.32 9.18
C VAL A 63 -2.02 -2.11 8.61
N GLY A 64 -1.84 -2.75 7.45
CA GLY A 64 -2.90 -3.54 6.83
C GLY A 64 -2.47 -4.27 5.56
N PHE A 65 -3.48 -4.78 4.85
CA PHE A 65 -3.35 -5.41 3.54
C PHE A 65 -4.37 -4.81 2.59
N LEU A 66 -4.06 -4.86 1.30
CA LEU A 66 -5.01 -4.57 0.23
C LEU A 66 -4.91 -5.64 -0.86
N LEU A 67 -6.02 -5.83 -1.55
CA LEU A 67 -6.13 -6.70 -2.70
C LEU A 67 -6.42 -5.88 -3.96
N THR A 68 -5.69 -6.18 -5.02
CA THR A 68 -5.90 -5.58 -6.34
C THR A 68 -6.51 -6.60 -7.30
N ALA A 69 -7.40 -6.13 -8.19
CA ALA A 69 -7.98 -6.99 -9.23
C ALA A 69 -6.90 -7.57 -10.16
N GLU A 70 -5.87 -6.78 -10.43
CA GLU A 70 -4.73 -7.12 -11.26
C GLU A 70 -3.59 -7.68 -10.42
N ALA A 71 -2.93 -8.71 -10.94
CA ALA A 71 -1.73 -9.28 -10.33
C ALA A 71 -0.50 -8.42 -10.63
N TRP A 72 0.39 -8.22 -9.65
CA TRP A 72 1.70 -7.64 -9.92
C TRP A 72 2.61 -8.65 -10.66
N SER A 73 3.40 -8.13 -11.61
CA SER A 73 4.31 -8.95 -12.44
C SER A 73 5.72 -9.06 -11.86
N ARG A 74 6.11 -8.12 -10.99
CA ARG A 74 7.40 -8.05 -10.29
C ARG A 74 7.21 -7.43 -8.92
N ALA A 75 8.15 -7.66 -8.01
CA ALA A 75 8.16 -7.03 -6.70
C ALA A 75 8.14 -5.50 -6.84
N THR A 76 7.11 -4.88 -6.28
CA THR A 76 6.74 -3.47 -6.50
C THR A 76 6.40 -2.81 -5.16
N THR A 77 6.78 -1.54 -5.02
CA THR A 77 6.47 -0.67 -3.89
C THR A 77 5.77 0.56 -4.45
N ALA A 78 4.63 0.94 -3.87
CA ALA A 78 3.88 2.13 -4.24
C ALA A 78 3.79 3.09 -3.05
N ILE A 79 3.97 4.37 -3.31
CA ILE A 79 3.86 5.45 -2.32
C ILE A 79 2.43 5.96 -2.37
N TRP A 80 1.67 5.84 -1.28
CA TRP A 80 0.24 6.16 -1.22
C TRP A 80 -0.08 7.49 -0.55
N PHE A 81 0.88 8.10 0.15
CA PHE A 81 0.67 9.40 0.76
C PHE A 81 2.03 10.06 0.88
N GLU A 82 2.40 10.97 -0.02
CA GLU A 82 3.34 12.01 0.38
C GLU A 82 2.48 13.11 0.99
N SER A 83 2.56 13.30 2.31
CA SER A 83 2.00 14.51 2.91
C SER A 83 2.70 15.68 2.24
N HIS A 84 2.04 16.29 1.24
CA HIS A 84 2.47 17.54 0.63
C HIS A 84 2.70 18.50 1.79
N LYS A 85 3.96 18.77 2.11
CA LYS A 85 4.30 19.86 3.02
C LYS A 85 3.79 21.14 2.35
N HIS A 86 2.65 21.62 2.84
CA HIS A 86 2.46 23.00 3.26
C HIS A 86 3.04 24.05 2.30
N ASP A 87 2.45 24.21 1.12
CA ASP A 87 2.60 25.45 0.33
C ASP A 87 1.47 26.42 0.76
N GLU A 88 1.48 26.84 2.02
CA GLU A 88 0.85 28.12 2.38
C GLU A 88 1.86 29.20 1.98
N LYS A 89 1.78 29.63 0.71
CA LYS A 89 2.32 30.94 0.35
C LYS A 89 1.30 31.99 0.76
N ASP A 90 1.59 32.64 1.88
CA ASP A 90 1.12 33.99 2.21
C ASP A 90 1.09 34.84 0.91
N GLU A 91 -0.12 35.15 0.44
CA GLU A 91 -0.30 36.22 -0.54
C GLU A 91 -0.09 37.58 0.16
N PRO A 92 0.61 38.53 -0.48
CA PRO A 92 1.04 39.79 0.12
C PRO A 92 -0.07 40.82 0.37
#